data_AF-A0A2N1T7P7-F1
#
_entry.id   AF-A0A2N1T7P7-F1
#
_cell.length_a   1.000
_cell.length_b   1.000
_cell.length_c   1.000
_cell.angle_alpha   90.00
_cell.angle_beta   90.00
_cell.angle_gamma   90.00
#
_symmetry.space_group_name_H-M   'P 1'
#
loop_
_entity.id
_entity.type
_entity.pdbx_description
1 polymer ?
#
loop_
_entity_poly.entity_id
_entity_poly.type
_entity_poly.pdbx_seq_one_letter_code
_entity_poly.pdbx_strand_id
1 'polypeptide(L)'
;MKKFVFILVSLLVITTLSCSTVPMQERKEKVTGVLELLNRGDLQGVERETGGILSRDRGNPYAALLRAIERYISMSMDLYRFFNTNFSEFEQDDDFNIKLIQDKLQETDKRLEDIMADLETASKHKDMKIALTPALWHFDWNQDGVFADEDRAFLEVENDGQGGDIPEGDPRRRPEVHFDHGDVLWAMAYIHFHRAVVQGAMAFDWNDIKTTLQSVDDTGKISIRIKTKKVRDARDSILQGLAFSGAARKAYLAESDDDNEWIPNPRQKRTALPLPVTEVHYEAWENILSDLRLIVTGKECLKASDLMSFFQISTEWHPKGYFDLGGMLSNPKDIDIEVTKTMAFMSIGYLDGFFEGIWGKFYAYDKKASLLPLRLMKMKNEIDLGQDSLEDKLRYLIWIN
;
A
#
# COMPACT_ATOMS: atom_id res chain seq x y z
N MET A 1 -59.02 16.55 20.76
CA MET A 1 -57.93 16.48 21.76
C MET A 1 -57.37 15.08 21.98
N LYS A 2 -58.16 14.02 22.21
CA LYS A 2 -57.62 12.66 22.47
C LYS A 2 -56.77 12.04 21.33
N LYS A 3 -57.07 12.34 20.06
CA LYS A 3 -56.27 11.88 18.90
C LYS A 3 -54.94 12.62 18.73
N PHE A 4 -54.83 13.86 19.20
CA PHE A 4 -53.60 14.66 19.11
C PHE A 4 -52.58 14.27 20.18
N VAL A 5 -53.06 13.91 21.38
CA VAL A 5 -52.21 13.40 22.47
C VAL A 5 -51.62 12.03 22.13
N PHE A 6 -52.36 11.17 21.42
CA PHE A 6 -51.86 9.85 21.01
C PHE A 6 -50.76 9.94 19.93
N ILE A 7 -50.86 10.89 19.00
CA ILE A 7 -49.81 11.14 18.00
C ILE A 7 -48.57 11.78 18.65
N LEU A 8 -48.75 12.69 19.61
CA LEU A 8 -47.61 13.30 20.33
C LEU A 8 -46.87 12.29 21.20
N VAL A 9 -47.59 11.37 21.87
CA VAL A 9 -46.98 10.29 22.68
C VAL A 9 -46.34 9.24 21.78
N SER A 10 -46.90 8.96 20.58
CA SER A 10 -46.28 8.05 19.61
C SER A 10 -45.02 8.65 18.95
N LEU A 11 -44.99 9.97 18.70
CA LEU A 11 -43.78 10.65 18.24
C LEU A 11 -42.70 10.74 19.34
N LEU A 12 -43.09 10.91 20.61
CA LEU A 12 -42.15 10.95 21.73
C LEU A 12 -41.53 9.57 22.04
N VAL A 13 -42.25 8.48 21.77
CA VAL A 13 -41.74 7.10 21.90
C VAL A 13 -40.88 6.69 20.70
N ILE A 14 -41.10 7.26 19.50
CA ILE A 14 -40.24 7.01 18.33
C ILE A 14 -38.92 7.81 18.39
N THR A 15 -38.85 8.91 19.16
CA THR A 15 -37.58 9.64 19.38
C THR A 15 -36.69 9.07 20.49
N THR A 16 -37.07 7.95 21.12
CA THR A 16 -36.25 7.30 22.18
C THR A 16 -35.82 5.86 21.87
N LEU A 17 -36.00 5.41 20.61
CA LEU A 17 -35.03 4.49 20.01
C LEU A 17 -33.76 5.29 19.66
N SER A 18 -33.20 5.94 20.67
CA SER A 18 -31.77 6.17 20.70
C SER A 18 -31.21 4.77 20.54
N CYS A 19 -30.63 4.46 19.37
CA CYS A 19 -29.62 3.42 19.31
C CYS A 19 -28.70 3.74 20.47
N SER A 20 -28.81 2.97 21.55
CA SER A 20 -27.87 3.06 22.66
C SER A 20 -26.56 2.63 22.02
N THR A 21 -25.78 3.60 21.57
CA THR A 21 -24.45 3.36 21.03
C THR A 21 -23.71 2.73 22.18
N VAL A 22 -23.46 1.42 22.04
CA VAL A 22 -22.69 0.65 23.00
C VAL A 22 -21.41 1.44 23.29
N PRO A 23 -21.10 1.76 24.56
CA PRO A 23 -19.92 2.56 24.89
C PRO A 23 -18.66 1.94 24.27
N MET A 24 -17.73 2.79 23.84
CA MET A 24 -16.49 2.34 23.18
C MET A 24 -15.70 1.34 24.04
N GLN A 25 -15.72 1.50 25.36
CA GLN A 25 -15.08 0.58 26.29
C GLN A 25 -15.71 -0.83 26.24
N GLU A 26 -17.04 -0.93 26.24
CA GLU A 26 -17.75 -2.22 26.15
C GLU A 26 -17.51 -2.87 24.76
N ARG A 27 -17.41 -2.06 23.70
CA ARG A 27 -17.03 -2.55 22.36
C ARG A 27 -15.62 -3.12 22.32
N LYS A 28 -14.68 -2.49 23.03
CA LYS A 28 -13.29 -2.96 23.18
C LYS A 28 -13.22 -4.25 23.98
N GLU A 29 -13.94 -4.34 25.08
CA GLU A 29 -13.98 -5.55 25.94
C GLU A 29 -14.44 -6.79 25.15
N LYS A 30 -15.39 -6.63 24.23
CA LYS A 30 -15.90 -7.70 23.36
C LYS A 30 -14.83 -8.33 22.46
N VAL A 31 -13.73 -7.63 22.16
CA VAL A 31 -12.66 -8.17 21.30
C VAL A 31 -11.46 -8.71 22.07
N THR A 32 -11.47 -8.70 23.41
CA THR A 32 -10.33 -9.17 24.22
C THR A 32 -9.93 -10.61 23.88
N GLY A 33 -10.91 -11.52 23.76
CA GLY A 33 -10.66 -12.90 23.34
C GLY A 33 -10.17 -13.03 21.90
N VAL A 34 -10.52 -12.08 21.02
CA VAL A 34 -10.05 -12.06 19.63
C VAL A 34 -8.57 -11.73 19.55
N LEU A 35 -8.07 -10.81 20.39
CA LEU A 35 -6.65 -10.49 20.46
C LEU A 35 -5.80 -11.71 20.87
N GLU A 36 -6.30 -12.53 21.80
CA GLU A 36 -5.61 -13.77 22.18
C GLU A 36 -5.55 -14.79 21.04
N LEU A 37 -6.59 -14.85 20.20
CA LEU A 37 -6.61 -15.71 19.00
C LEU A 37 -5.59 -15.21 17.98
N LEU A 38 -5.55 -13.89 17.73
CA LEU A 38 -4.60 -13.27 16.82
C LEU A 38 -3.14 -13.51 17.26
N ASN A 39 -2.84 -13.35 18.54
CA ASN A 39 -1.51 -13.62 19.09
C ASN A 39 -1.08 -15.09 18.92
N ARG A 40 -2.04 -16.03 18.97
CA ARG A 40 -1.76 -17.45 18.73
C ARG A 40 -1.74 -17.84 17.25
N GLY A 41 -1.97 -16.90 16.35
CA GLY A 41 -2.07 -17.16 14.92
C GLY A 41 -3.36 -17.85 14.46
N ASP A 42 -4.39 -17.93 15.30
CA ASP A 42 -5.67 -18.57 14.95
C ASP A 42 -6.55 -17.63 14.11
N LEU A 43 -6.17 -17.44 12.83
CA LEU A 43 -6.87 -16.56 11.89
C LEU A 43 -8.33 -16.98 11.67
N GLN A 44 -8.62 -18.29 11.63
CA GLN A 44 -10.00 -18.78 11.50
C GLN A 44 -10.84 -18.48 12.76
N GLY A 45 -10.23 -18.56 13.94
CA GLY A 45 -10.81 -18.09 15.19
C GLY A 45 -11.12 -16.59 15.14
N VAL A 46 -10.16 -15.77 14.70
CA VAL A 46 -10.34 -14.32 14.56
C VAL A 46 -11.47 -13.98 13.59
N GLU A 47 -11.51 -14.59 12.40
CA GLU A 47 -12.57 -14.38 11.41
C GLU A 47 -13.95 -14.69 11.99
N ARG A 48 -14.10 -15.85 12.63
CA ARG A 48 -15.36 -16.32 13.20
C ARG A 48 -15.86 -15.41 14.33
N GLU A 49 -15.00 -15.06 15.27
CA GLU A 49 -15.38 -14.23 16.42
C GLU A 49 -15.66 -12.78 16.02
N THR A 50 -14.83 -12.18 15.17
CA THR A 50 -15.08 -10.82 14.65
C THR A 50 -16.35 -10.78 13.80
N GLY A 51 -16.60 -11.78 12.96
CA GLY A 51 -17.85 -11.94 12.22
C GLY A 51 -19.07 -12.03 13.15
N GLY A 52 -18.95 -12.80 14.23
CA GLY A 52 -19.97 -12.90 15.28
C GLY A 52 -20.26 -11.56 15.95
N ILE A 53 -19.23 -10.78 16.30
CA ILE A 53 -19.37 -9.45 16.89
C ILE A 53 -20.03 -8.49 15.90
N LEU A 54 -19.53 -8.41 14.67
CA LEU A 54 -20.01 -7.49 13.64
C LEU A 54 -21.43 -7.83 13.14
N SER A 55 -21.87 -9.08 13.28
CA SER A 55 -23.27 -9.45 13.01
C SER A 55 -24.25 -8.80 14.01
N ARG A 56 -23.80 -8.55 15.25
CA ARG A 56 -24.60 -7.96 16.34
C ARG A 56 -24.38 -6.46 16.49
N ASP A 57 -23.17 -5.98 16.20
CA ASP A 57 -22.77 -4.58 16.24
C ASP A 57 -21.91 -4.27 15.01
N ARG A 58 -22.57 -3.98 13.88
CA ARG A 58 -21.91 -3.69 12.59
C ARG A 58 -20.96 -2.49 12.65
N GLY A 59 -21.11 -1.62 13.64
CA GLY A 59 -20.28 -0.44 13.83
C GLY A 59 -19.24 -0.59 14.94
N ASN A 60 -18.88 -1.82 15.35
CA ASN A 60 -17.80 -2.03 16.31
C ASN A 60 -16.43 -1.81 15.60
N PRO A 61 -15.70 -0.73 15.91
CA PRO A 61 -14.47 -0.40 15.20
C PRO A 61 -13.33 -1.38 15.49
N TYR A 62 -13.27 -1.92 16.71
CA TYR A 62 -12.22 -2.87 17.11
C TYR A 62 -12.37 -4.20 16.39
N ALA A 63 -13.60 -4.73 16.30
CA ALA A 63 -13.85 -5.97 15.59
C ALA A 63 -13.60 -5.82 14.08
N ALA A 64 -13.94 -4.65 13.52
CA ALA A 64 -13.65 -4.33 12.12
C ALA A 64 -12.14 -4.27 11.87
N LEU A 65 -11.37 -3.56 12.70
CA LEU A 65 -9.91 -3.50 12.57
C LEU A 65 -9.26 -4.88 12.67
N LEU A 66 -9.62 -5.69 13.67
CA LEU A 66 -9.04 -7.03 13.83
C LEU A 66 -9.40 -7.96 12.66
N ARG A 67 -10.60 -7.83 12.09
CA ARG A 67 -10.98 -8.54 10.87
C ARG A 67 -10.19 -8.06 9.65
N ALA A 68 -9.94 -6.76 9.54
CA ALA A 68 -9.10 -6.21 8.47
C ALA A 68 -7.66 -6.77 8.53
N ILE A 69 -7.08 -6.82 9.72
CA ILE A 69 -5.74 -7.40 9.97
C ILE A 69 -5.73 -8.87 9.57
N GLU A 70 -6.67 -9.66 10.09
CA GLU A 70 -6.80 -11.08 9.76
C GLU A 70 -6.90 -11.29 8.25
N ARG A 71 -7.84 -10.61 7.59
CA ARG A 71 -8.06 -10.74 6.15
C ARG A 71 -6.82 -10.38 5.35
N TYR A 72 -6.09 -9.36 5.77
CA TYR A 72 -4.85 -8.93 5.12
C TYR A 72 -3.74 -9.99 5.26
N ILE A 73 -3.55 -10.55 6.46
CA ILE A 73 -2.57 -11.61 6.71
C ILE A 73 -2.95 -12.86 5.90
N SER A 74 -4.19 -13.34 6.04
CA SER A 74 -4.72 -14.47 5.28
C SER A 74 -4.61 -14.29 3.76
N MET A 75 -4.74 -13.06 3.27
CA MET A 75 -4.59 -12.75 1.84
C MET A 75 -3.14 -12.79 1.41
N SER A 76 -2.25 -12.21 2.21
CA SER A 76 -0.82 -12.17 1.91
C SER A 76 -0.21 -13.57 1.87
N MET A 77 -0.56 -14.44 2.84
CA MET A 77 -0.04 -15.81 2.86
C MET A 77 -0.58 -16.65 1.69
N ASP A 78 -1.86 -16.51 1.34
CA ASP A 78 -2.47 -17.18 0.20
C ASP A 78 -1.87 -16.70 -1.14
N LEU A 79 -1.56 -15.41 -1.26
CA LEU A 79 -0.87 -14.85 -2.41
C LEU A 79 0.58 -15.36 -2.50
N TYR A 80 1.30 -15.41 -1.38
CA TYR A 80 2.64 -15.98 -1.31
C TYR A 80 2.65 -17.45 -1.75
N ARG A 81 1.76 -18.28 -1.20
CA ARG A 81 1.61 -19.69 -1.60
C ARG A 81 1.30 -19.80 -3.09
N PHE A 82 0.36 -19.01 -3.58
CA PHE A 82 0.00 -19.01 -4.99
C PHE A 82 1.22 -18.76 -5.87
N PHE A 83 2.01 -17.72 -5.59
CA PHE A 83 3.20 -17.45 -6.39
C PHE A 83 4.26 -18.54 -6.17
N ASN A 84 4.58 -18.96 -4.96
CA ASN A 84 5.60 -19.98 -4.75
C ASN A 84 5.27 -21.31 -5.47
N THR A 85 4.00 -21.73 -5.47
CA THR A 85 3.55 -22.94 -6.17
C THR A 85 3.51 -22.77 -7.68
N ASN A 86 3.01 -21.65 -8.20
CA ASN A 86 2.74 -21.50 -9.64
C ASN A 86 3.88 -20.79 -10.41
N PHE A 87 4.79 -20.09 -9.73
CA PHE A 87 5.94 -19.44 -10.37
C PHE A 87 7.13 -20.37 -10.56
N SER A 88 7.27 -21.44 -9.77
CA SER A 88 8.26 -22.48 -10.07
C SER A 88 7.95 -23.25 -11.36
N GLU A 89 6.66 -23.34 -11.72
CA GLU A 89 6.20 -23.88 -13.01
C GLU A 89 6.43 -22.91 -14.18
N PHE A 90 6.59 -21.60 -13.92
CA PHE A 90 6.87 -20.57 -14.94
C PHE A 90 8.21 -20.78 -15.66
N GLU A 91 9.21 -21.37 -14.98
CA GLU A 91 10.52 -21.64 -15.58
C GLU A 91 10.55 -22.92 -16.43
N GLN A 92 9.56 -23.81 -16.28
CA GLN A 92 9.65 -25.18 -16.82
C GLN A 92 8.60 -25.53 -17.88
N ASP A 93 7.45 -24.85 -17.93
CA ASP A 93 6.37 -25.21 -18.86
C ASP A 93 5.98 -24.05 -19.80
N ASP A 94 5.93 -24.34 -21.10
CA ASP A 94 5.51 -23.41 -22.15
C ASP A 94 4.00 -23.06 -22.04
N ASP A 95 3.21 -23.80 -21.26
CA ASP A 95 1.74 -23.67 -21.17
C ASP A 95 1.24 -22.99 -19.89
N PHE A 96 1.96 -21.95 -19.47
CA PHE A 96 1.59 -21.08 -18.36
C PHE A 96 0.10 -20.67 -18.37
N ASN A 97 -0.62 -21.02 -17.30
CA ASN A 97 -2.05 -20.76 -17.18
C ASN A 97 -2.32 -19.30 -16.79
N ILE A 98 -2.25 -18.42 -17.78
CA ILE A 98 -2.52 -16.98 -17.64
C ILE A 98 -3.89 -16.70 -17.01
N LYS A 99 -4.89 -17.54 -17.30
CA LYS A 99 -6.23 -17.40 -16.72
C LYS A 99 -6.18 -17.55 -15.20
N LEU A 100 -5.38 -18.48 -14.69
CA LEU A 100 -5.22 -18.68 -13.25
C LEU A 100 -4.68 -17.42 -12.54
N ILE A 101 -3.72 -16.72 -13.15
CA ILE A 101 -3.20 -15.44 -12.61
C ILE A 101 -4.25 -14.33 -12.69
N GLN A 102 -4.96 -14.24 -13.82
CA GLN A 102 -6.02 -13.25 -13.96
C GLN A 102 -7.12 -13.44 -12.91
N ASP A 103 -7.49 -14.69 -12.64
CA ASP A 103 -8.47 -15.05 -11.61
C ASP A 103 -7.92 -14.71 -10.21
N LYS A 104 -6.64 -15.02 -9.94
CA LYS A 104 -6.01 -14.69 -8.65
C LYS A 104 -5.89 -13.19 -8.39
N LEU A 105 -5.55 -12.40 -9.42
CA LEU A 105 -5.50 -10.94 -9.31
C LEU A 105 -6.90 -10.36 -9.04
N GLN A 106 -7.96 -10.88 -9.68
CA GLN A 106 -9.34 -10.46 -9.42
C GLN A 106 -9.78 -10.80 -7.99
N GLU A 107 -9.47 -12.01 -7.52
CA GLU A 107 -9.73 -12.43 -6.15
C GLU A 107 -9.01 -11.50 -5.16
N THR A 108 -7.74 -11.19 -5.42
CA THR A 108 -6.93 -10.31 -4.57
C THR A 108 -7.48 -8.88 -4.51
N ASP A 109 -7.85 -8.27 -5.65
CA ASP A 109 -8.46 -6.92 -5.67
C ASP A 109 -9.77 -6.88 -4.87
N LYS A 110 -10.58 -7.95 -4.94
CA LYS A 110 -11.81 -8.08 -4.15
C LYS A 110 -11.53 -8.20 -2.66
N ARG A 111 -10.55 -9.00 -2.25
CA ARG A 111 -10.16 -9.14 -0.84
C ARG A 111 -9.62 -7.84 -0.27
N LEU A 112 -8.83 -7.09 -1.04
CA LEU A 112 -8.38 -5.74 -0.68
C LEU A 112 -9.55 -4.76 -0.52
N GLU A 113 -10.60 -4.87 -1.34
CA GLU A 113 -11.82 -4.08 -1.18
C GLU A 113 -12.59 -4.44 0.10
N ASP A 114 -12.69 -5.72 0.43
CA ASP A 114 -13.33 -6.19 1.67
C ASP A 114 -12.55 -5.72 2.92
N ILE A 115 -11.22 -5.70 2.87
CA ILE A 115 -10.35 -5.15 3.93
C ILE A 115 -10.60 -3.64 4.08
N MET A 116 -10.70 -2.90 2.96
CA MET A 116 -10.98 -1.47 3.00
C MET A 116 -12.32 -1.17 3.67
N ALA A 117 -13.37 -1.95 3.40
CA ALA A 117 -14.68 -1.75 4.05
C ALA A 117 -14.64 -1.90 5.58
N ASP A 118 -13.77 -2.79 6.07
CA ASP A 118 -13.51 -2.95 7.50
C ASP A 118 -12.74 -1.77 8.09
N LEU A 119 -11.69 -1.32 7.42
CA LEU A 119 -10.92 -0.13 7.82
C LEU A 119 -11.78 1.14 7.79
N GLU A 120 -12.68 1.30 6.80
CA GLU A 120 -13.64 2.38 6.75
C GLU A 120 -14.58 2.38 7.97
N THR A 121 -14.95 1.20 8.47
CA THR A 121 -15.76 1.07 9.69
C THR A 121 -14.97 1.50 10.91
N ALA A 122 -13.70 1.06 11.04
CA ALA A 122 -12.82 1.49 12.12
C ALA A 122 -12.55 3.01 12.08
N SER A 123 -12.27 3.57 10.91
CA SER A 123 -11.88 4.98 10.71
C SER A 123 -12.93 6.00 11.14
N LYS A 124 -14.20 5.58 11.27
CA LYS A 124 -15.29 6.45 11.76
C LYS A 124 -15.14 6.83 13.24
N HIS A 125 -14.29 6.13 13.98
CA HIS A 125 -14.08 6.29 15.41
C HIS A 125 -12.67 6.84 15.69
N LYS A 126 -12.55 8.17 15.80
CA LYS A 126 -11.26 8.85 16.00
C LYS A 126 -10.63 8.65 17.37
N ASP A 127 -11.42 8.18 18.33
CA ASP A 127 -11.04 7.87 19.71
C ASP A 127 -10.71 6.38 19.91
N MET A 128 -10.72 5.58 18.84
CA MET A 128 -10.37 4.17 18.91
C MET A 128 -8.86 4.02 19.17
N LYS A 129 -8.52 3.26 20.22
CA LYS A 129 -7.14 2.88 20.55
C LYS A 129 -7.09 1.43 21.01
N ILE A 130 -6.28 0.60 20.36
CA ILE A 130 -6.13 -0.82 20.69
C ILE A 130 -4.66 -1.19 20.85
N ALA A 131 -4.34 -1.89 21.94
CA ALA A 131 -3.01 -2.42 22.14
C ALA A 131 -2.83 -3.69 21.28
N LEU A 132 -1.80 -3.69 20.45
CA LEU A 132 -1.37 -4.83 19.65
C LEU A 132 0.09 -5.16 20.01
N THR A 133 0.48 -6.41 19.84
CA THR A 133 1.88 -6.81 19.98
C THR A 133 2.23 -7.69 18.80
N PRO A 134 2.50 -7.12 17.61
CA PRO A 134 2.70 -7.90 16.39
C PRO A 134 3.82 -8.95 16.51
N ALA A 135 4.86 -8.64 17.28
CA ALA A 135 5.94 -9.57 17.62
C ALA A 135 5.50 -10.84 18.37
N LEU A 136 4.29 -10.86 18.93
CA LEU A 136 3.71 -12.06 19.53
C LEU A 136 2.87 -12.88 18.56
N TRP A 137 2.70 -12.46 17.31
CA TRP A 137 1.88 -13.18 16.36
C TRP A 137 2.63 -14.39 15.80
N HIS A 138 2.08 -15.57 16.02
CA HIS A 138 2.69 -16.83 15.58
C HIS A 138 2.05 -17.30 14.28
N PHE A 139 2.61 -16.94 13.13
CA PHE A 139 2.15 -17.42 11.83
C PHE A 139 3.19 -18.32 11.19
N ASP A 140 2.71 -19.39 10.55
CA ASP A 140 3.51 -20.16 9.60
C ASP A 140 3.56 -19.37 8.29
N TRP A 141 4.51 -18.42 8.20
CA TRP A 141 4.52 -17.40 7.14
C TRP A 141 4.82 -18.02 5.77
N ASN A 142 5.69 -19.02 5.75
CA ASN A 142 6.05 -19.74 4.53
C ASN A 142 5.06 -20.88 4.20
N GLN A 143 4.17 -21.23 5.15
CA GLN A 143 3.14 -22.26 5.05
C GLN A 143 3.69 -23.67 4.80
N ASP A 144 4.87 -23.98 5.31
CA ASP A 144 5.50 -25.30 5.19
C ASP A 144 5.00 -26.31 6.25
N GLY A 145 4.14 -25.85 7.17
CA GLY A 145 3.58 -26.64 8.26
C GLY A 145 4.50 -26.80 9.47
N VAL A 146 5.64 -26.12 9.48
CA VAL A 146 6.63 -26.11 10.56
C VAL A 146 6.78 -24.68 11.08
N PHE A 147 6.52 -24.48 12.37
CA PHE A 147 6.83 -23.22 13.02
C PHE A 147 8.33 -23.16 13.31
N ALA A 148 9.10 -22.57 12.41
CA ALA A 148 10.53 -22.38 12.58
C ALA A 148 10.84 -21.18 13.50
N ASP A 149 12.09 -21.04 13.94
CA ASP A 149 12.48 -19.90 14.78
C ASP A 149 12.43 -18.59 13.97
N GLU A 150 12.64 -18.64 12.66
CA GLU A 150 12.47 -17.51 11.76
C GLU A 150 11.02 -17.00 11.70
N ASP A 151 10.02 -17.90 11.79
CA ASP A 151 8.60 -17.51 11.83
C ASP A 151 8.23 -16.78 13.12
N ARG A 152 8.91 -17.10 14.22
CA ARG A 152 8.70 -16.51 15.54
C ARG A 152 9.36 -15.15 15.67
N ALA A 153 10.54 -14.98 15.08
CA ALA A 153 11.29 -13.73 15.15
C ALA A 153 10.91 -12.71 14.07
N PHE A 154 10.07 -13.08 13.09
CA PHE A 154 9.78 -12.26 11.91
C PHE A 154 9.34 -10.82 12.21
N LEU A 155 8.58 -10.62 13.29
CA LEU A 155 8.09 -9.29 13.73
C LEU A 155 8.76 -8.80 15.01
N GLU A 156 9.82 -9.48 15.47
CA GLU A 156 10.62 -9.02 16.61
C GLU A 156 11.54 -7.87 16.20
N VAL A 157 11.74 -6.93 17.12
CA VAL A 157 12.70 -5.84 16.97
C VAL A 157 14.08 -6.33 17.37
N GLU A 158 14.93 -6.65 16.39
CA GLU A 158 16.24 -7.26 16.65
C GLU A 158 17.35 -6.25 16.93
N ASN A 159 17.18 -4.99 16.54
CA ASN A 159 18.17 -3.93 16.68
C ASN A 159 17.58 -2.71 17.39
N ASP A 160 18.40 -2.03 18.17
CA ASP A 160 18.04 -0.75 18.78
C ASP A 160 18.22 0.42 17.81
N GLY A 161 17.87 1.64 18.24
CA GLY A 161 17.95 2.84 17.42
C GLY A 161 19.36 3.30 17.07
N GLN A 162 20.39 2.63 17.58
CA GLN A 162 21.78 2.85 17.22
C GLN A 162 22.34 1.69 16.35
N GLY A 163 21.48 0.76 15.93
CA GLY A 163 21.87 -0.43 15.19
C GLY A 163 22.59 -1.49 16.04
N GLY A 164 22.43 -1.44 17.36
CA GLY A 164 22.97 -2.45 18.27
C GLY A 164 22.02 -3.61 18.46
N ASP A 165 22.54 -4.84 18.46
CA ASP A 165 21.75 -6.06 18.67
C ASP A 165 21.01 -6.02 20.02
N ILE A 166 19.70 -6.31 19.98
CA ILE A 166 18.87 -6.54 21.15
C ILE A 166 18.88 -8.04 21.46
N PRO A 167 19.34 -8.46 22.66
CA PRO A 167 19.44 -9.87 23.03
C PRO A 167 18.12 -10.62 22.93
N GLU A 168 18.18 -11.90 22.53
CA GLU A 168 17.02 -12.80 22.57
C GLU A 168 16.36 -12.81 23.96
N GLY A 169 15.02 -12.77 23.97
CA GLY A 169 14.23 -12.73 25.20
C GLY A 169 14.15 -11.36 25.89
N ASP A 170 14.83 -10.33 25.38
CA ASP A 170 14.64 -8.96 25.85
C ASP A 170 13.22 -8.47 25.51
N PRO A 171 12.44 -7.94 26.49
CA PRO A 171 11.09 -7.43 26.24
C PRO A 171 11.02 -6.35 25.14
N ARG A 172 12.11 -5.62 24.89
CA ARG A 172 12.19 -4.61 23.82
C ARG A 172 12.04 -5.22 22.43
N ARG A 173 12.31 -6.51 22.24
CA ARG A 173 12.05 -7.23 20.99
C ARG A 173 10.56 -7.34 20.68
N ARG A 174 9.68 -7.20 21.68
CA ARG A 174 8.23 -7.44 21.57
C ARG A 174 7.43 -6.24 22.09
N PRO A 175 7.57 -5.06 21.47
CA PRO A 175 6.89 -3.87 21.96
C PRO A 175 5.39 -3.97 21.77
N GLU A 176 4.65 -3.53 22.79
CA GLU A 176 3.23 -3.22 22.64
C GLU A 176 3.09 -1.91 21.88
N VAL A 177 2.32 -1.92 20.79
CA VAL A 177 1.99 -0.75 19.99
C VAL A 177 0.55 -0.39 20.26
N HIS A 178 0.23 0.89 20.43
CA HIS A 178 -1.15 1.33 20.57
C HIS A 178 -1.66 1.86 19.25
N PHE A 179 -2.31 0.97 18.51
CA PHE A 179 -2.85 1.26 17.20
C PHE A 179 -4.09 2.15 17.30
N ASP A 180 -4.08 3.25 16.55
CA ASP A 180 -5.03 4.34 16.73
C ASP A 180 -5.74 4.77 15.42
N HIS A 181 -6.35 5.96 15.38
CA HIS A 181 -7.00 6.46 14.17
C HIS A 181 -6.00 6.82 13.06
N GLY A 182 -4.85 7.41 13.38
CA GLY A 182 -3.80 7.71 12.42
C GLY A 182 -3.33 6.44 11.73
N ASP A 183 -3.17 5.36 12.49
CA ASP A 183 -2.74 4.06 11.98
C ASP A 183 -3.78 3.37 11.08
N VAL A 184 -5.07 3.54 11.38
CA VAL A 184 -6.12 3.10 10.44
C VAL A 184 -6.02 3.83 9.11
N LEU A 185 -5.77 5.15 9.12
CA LEU A 185 -5.60 5.92 7.88
C LEU A 185 -4.36 5.49 7.12
N TRP A 186 -3.26 5.18 7.82
CA TRP A 186 -2.05 4.61 7.22
C TRP A 186 -2.34 3.27 6.54
N ALA A 187 -3.05 2.35 7.23
CA ALA A 187 -3.44 1.07 6.66
C ALA A 187 -4.34 1.24 5.42
N MET A 188 -5.28 2.20 5.44
CA MET A 188 -6.10 2.52 4.27
C MET A 188 -5.25 3.01 3.08
N ALA A 189 -4.22 3.81 3.33
CA ALA A 189 -3.28 4.24 2.29
C ALA A 189 -2.57 3.04 1.66
N TYR A 190 -2.05 2.15 2.50
CA TYR A 190 -1.35 0.93 2.11
C TYR A 190 -2.20 0.02 1.22
N ILE A 191 -3.45 -0.23 1.64
CA ILE A 191 -4.41 -1.04 0.87
C ILE A 191 -4.67 -0.42 -0.50
N HIS A 192 -4.81 0.91 -0.58
CA HIS A 192 -4.98 1.57 -1.87
C HIS A 192 -3.76 1.46 -2.79
N PHE A 193 -2.54 1.54 -2.26
CA PHE A 193 -1.33 1.32 -3.06
C PHE A 193 -1.24 -0.13 -3.57
N HIS A 194 -1.58 -1.12 -2.74
CA HIS A 194 -1.67 -2.51 -3.19
C HIS A 194 -2.74 -2.73 -4.26
N ARG A 195 -3.91 -2.12 -4.10
CA ARG A 195 -4.95 -2.16 -5.14
C ARG A 195 -4.46 -1.57 -6.44
N ALA A 196 -3.71 -0.46 -6.40
CA ALA A 196 -3.12 0.12 -7.60
C ALA A 196 -2.17 -0.83 -8.33
N VAL A 197 -1.32 -1.57 -7.60
CA VAL A 197 -0.42 -2.58 -8.18
C VAL A 197 -1.22 -3.71 -8.83
N VAL A 198 -2.19 -4.28 -8.10
CA VAL A 198 -3.03 -5.38 -8.60
C VAL A 198 -3.84 -4.94 -9.82
N GLN A 199 -4.49 -3.78 -9.76
CA GLN A 199 -5.28 -3.22 -10.87
C GLN A 199 -4.41 -2.85 -12.08
N GLY A 200 -3.18 -2.38 -11.83
CA GLY A 200 -2.17 -2.17 -12.87
C GLY A 200 -1.78 -3.46 -13.57
N ALA A 201 -1.50 -4.54 -12.82
CA ALA A 201 -1.22 -5.86 -13.38
C ALA A 201 -2.43 -6.42 -14.18
N MET A 202 -3.65 -6.16 -13.70
CA MET A 202 -4.89 -6.53 -14.39
C MET A 202 -5.18 -5.69 -15.65
N ALA A 203 -4.49 -4.55 -15.84
CA ALA A 203 -4.66 -3.72 -17.02
C ALA A 203 -4.13 -4.39 -18.29
N PHE A 204 -3.18 -5.30 -18.14
CA PHE A 204 -2.62 -6.05 -19.26
C PHE A 204 -3.48 -7.28 -19.58
N ASP A 205 -3.62 -7.56 -20.88
CA ASP A 205 -4.04 -8.89 -21.32
C ASP A 205 -2.81 -9.77 -21.49
N TRP A 206 -2.51 -10.56 -20.46
CA TRP A 206 -1.35 -11.45 -20.44
C TRP A 206 -1.36 -12.49 -21.57
N ASN A 207 -2.52 -12.89 -22.10
CA ASN A 207 -2.61 -13.79 -23.26
C ASN A 207 -2.14 -13.10 -24.54
N ASP A 208 -2.51 -11.82 -24.67
CA ASP A 208 -2.06 -10.95 -25.75
C ASP A 208 -0.54 -10.78 -25.67
N ILE A 209 0.01 -10.49 -24.49
CA ILE A 209 1.46 -10.33 -24.29
C ILE A 209 2.23 -11.57 -24.74
N LYS A 210 1.83 -12.78 -24.30
CA LYS A 210 2.51 -14.02 -24.69
C LYS A 210 2.49 -14.21 -26.21
N THR A 211 1.33 -14.01 -26.83
CA THR A 211 1.15 -14.16 -28.28
C THR A 211 1.97 -13.12 -29.05
N THR A 212 1.92 -11.85 -28.65
CA THR A 212 2.62 -10.75 -29.32
C THR A 212 4.14 -10.84 -29.15
N LEU A 213 4.65 -11.30 -28.00
CA LEU A 213 6.09 -11.54 -27.82
C LEU A 213 6.60 -12.71 -28.68
N GLN A 214 5.76 -13.71 -28.93
CA GLN A 214 6.09 -14.86 -29.78
C GLN A 214 5.90 -14.57 -31.28
N SER A 215 5.19 -13.50 -31.64
CA SER A 215 4.93 -13.09 -33.02
C SER A 215 5.23 -11.61 -33.21
N VAL A 216 6.51 -11.31 -33.51
CA VAL A 216 6.82 -10.05 -34.19
C VAL A 216 6.27 -10.20 -35.61
N ASP A 217 5.21 -9.46 -35.93
CA ASP A 217 4.62 -9.52 -37.26
C ASP A 217 5.64 -9.11 -38.35
N ASP A 218 5.37 -9.42 -39.61
CA ASP A 218 6.25 -9.08 -40.74
C ASP A 218 6.52 -7.57 -40.87
N THR A 219 5.77 -6.72 -40.13
CA THR A 219 5.93 -5.27 -40.09
C THR A 219 6.90 -4.80 -39.00
N GLY A 220 7.31 -5.69 -38.09
CA GLY A 220 8.16 -5.35 -36.96
C GLY A 220 7.41 -4.59 -35.86
N LYS A 221 6.08 -4.73 -35.77
CA LYS A 221 5.24 -4.02 -34.79
C LYS A 221 4.77 -4.96 -33.68
N ILE A 222 4.91 -4.52 -32.43
CA ILE A 222 4.35 -5.16 -31.24
C ILE A 222 3.24 -4.24 -30.72
N SER A 223 2.01 -4.75 -30.59
CA SER A 223 0.89 -4.05 -29.96
C SER A 223 0.43 -4.83 -28.73
N ILE A 224 0.48 -4.21 -27.56
CA ILE A 224 -0.02 -4.77 -26.30
C ILE A 224 -1.32 -4.06 -25.95
N ARG A 225 -2.43 -4.81 -25.92
CA ARG A 225 -3.74 -4.25 -25.57
C ARG A 225 -3.86 -3.93 -24.08
N ILE A 226 -4.41 -2.76 -23.79
CA ILE A 226 -4.58 -2.25 -22.43
C ILE A 226 -6.06 -2.10 -22.08
N LYS A 227 -6.47 -2.73 -20.98
CA LYS A 227 -7.80 -2.57 -20.38
C LYS A 227 -7.89 -1.19 -19.73
N THR A 228 -8.32 -0.20 -20.50
CA THR A 228 -8.38 1.22 -20.10
C THR A 228 -9.06 1.47 -18.75
N LYS A 229 -10.13 0.72 -18.42
CA LYS A 229 -10.79 0.81 -17.11
C LYS A 229 -9.82 0.48 -15.97
N LYS A 230 -9.04 -0.60 -16.09
CA LYS A 230 -8.15 -1.06 -15.01
C LYS A 230 -6.97 -0.12 -14.79
N VAL A 231 -6.47 0.55 -15.83
CA VAL A 231 -5.51 1.65 -15.66
C VAL A 231 -6.12 2.83 -14.89
N ARG A 232 -7.36 3.20 -15.20
CA ARG A 232 -8.07 4.27 -14.48
C ARG A 232 -8.36 3.89 -13.02
N ASP A 233 -8.81 2.66 -12.78
CA ASP A 233 -9.00 2.14 -11.42
C ASP A 233 -7.67 2.21 -10.63
N ALA A 234 -6.56 1.78 -11.23
CA ALA A 234 -5.24 1.85 -10.61
C ALA A 234 -4.82 3.30 -10.29
N ARG A 235 -5.04 4.23 -11.22
CA ARG A 235 -4.80 5.66 -11.01
C ARG A 235 -5.61 6.20 -9.82
N ASP A 236 -6.89 5.87 -9.76
CA ASP A 236 -7.77 6.34 -8.69
C ASP A 236 -7.34 5.75 -7.34
N SER A 237 -6.93 4.47 -7.31
CA SER A 237 -6.32 3.84 -6.14
C SER A 237 -5.03 4.55 -5.69
N ILE A 238 -4.12 4.92 -6.61
CA ILE A 238 -2.92 5.72 -6.26
C ILE A 238 -3.32 7.04 -5.61
N LEU A 239 -4.28 7.77 -6.20
CA LEU A 239 -4.70 9.07 -5.68
C LEU A 239 -5.36 8.96 -4.29
N GLN A 240 -6.13 7.89 -4.06
CA GLN A 240 -6.71 7.61 -2.75
C GLN A 240 -5.63 7.23 -1.73
N GLY A 241 -4.66 6.41 -2.10
CA GLY A 241 -3.51 6.09 -1.26
C GLY A 241 -2.75 7.34 -0.82
N LEU A 242 -2.45 8.24 -1.77
CA LEU A 242 -1.83 9.54 -1.48
C LEU A 242 -2.72 10.46 -0.62
N ALA A 243 -4.05 10.32 -0.68
CA ALA A 243 -4.96 11.10 0.13
C ALA A 243 -5.00 10.61 1.58
N PHE A 244 -5.12 9.29 1.78
CA PHE A 244 -5.10 8.68 3.11
C PHE A 244 -3.73 8.81 3.79
N SER A 245 -2.64 8.65 3.05
CA SER A 245 -1.28 8.87 3.57
C SER A 245 -1.11 10.31 4.09
N GLY A 246 -1.57 11.30 3.31
CA GLY A 246 -1.58 12.69 3.75
C GLY A 246 -2.53 12.98 4.92
N ALA A 247 -3.57 12.16 5.12
CA ALA A 247 -4.48 12.27 6.26
C ALA A 247 -3.88 11.63 7.52
N ALA A 248 -3.26 10.46 7.40
CA ALA A 248 -2.53 9.78 8.48
C ALA A 248 -1.44 10.70 9.03
N ARG A 249 -0.59 11.26 8.15
CA ARG A 249 0.42 12.25 8.52
C ARG A 249 -0.14 13.39 9.37
N LYS A 250 -1.30 13.93 8.98
CA LYS A 250 -1.95 15.03 9.71
C LYS A 250 -2.52 14.60 11.05
N ALA A 251 -2.99 13.35 11.16
CA ALA A 251 -3.45 12.77 12.43
C ALA A 251 -2.27 12.66 13.40
N TYR A 252 -1.16 12.03 12.98
CA TYR A 252 0.04 11.90 13.79
C TYR A 252 0.60 13.25 14.26
N LEU A 253 0.69 14.24 13.37
CA LEU A 253 1.13 15.59 13.77
C LEU A 253 0.16 16.29 14.74
N ALA A 254 -1.12 15.91 14.76
CA ALA A 254 -2.12 16.49 15.66
C ALA A 254 -2.17 15.80 17.03
N GLU A 255 -1.66 14.57 17.13
CA GLU A 255 -1.59 13.82 18.39
C GLU A 255 -0.76 14.56 19.44
N SER A 256 -1.08 14.25 20.70
CA SER A 256 -0.53 14.94 21.87
C SER A 256 -0.18 14.01 23.02
N ASP A 257 -0.72 12.80 23.04
CA ASP A 257 -0.23 11.72 23.89
C ASP A 257 1.10 11.16 23.37
N ASP A 258 1.80 10.46 24.25
CA ASP A 258 3.12 9.89 24.00
C ASP A 258 3.09 8.46 24.56
N ASP A 259 2.36 7.60 23.86
CA ASP A 259 1.88 6.33 24.39
C ASP A 259 2.02 5.21 23.37
N ASN A 260 3.28 4.81 23.15
CA ASN A 260 3.67 3.63 22.38
C ASN A 260 3.08 3.60 20.96
N GLU A 261 3.18 4.72 20.24
CA GLU A 261 2.61 4.82 18.89
C GLU A 261 3.28 3.86 17.91
N TRP A 262 2.50 3.39 16.94
CA TRP A 262 2.98 2.64 15.77
C TRP A 262 3.85 3.53 14.88
N ILE A 263 3.33 4.71 14.49
CA ILE A 263 4.10 5.75 13.80
C ILE A 263 4.12 7.01 14.68
N PRO A 264 5.26 7.34 15.31
CA PRO A 264 5.32 8.50 16.17
C PRO A 264 5.47 9.80 15.37
N ASN A 265 5.02 10.90 15.97
CA ASN A 265 5.29 12.25 15.54
C ASN A 265 6.60 12.79 16.14
N PRO A 266 7.15 13.89 15.59
CA PRO A 266 8.49 14.38 15.99
C PRO A 266 8.62 14.88 17.43
N ARG A 267 7.51 15.07 18.13
CA ARG A 267 7.46 15.59 19.51
C ARG A 267 7.38 14.47 20.54
N GLN A 268 7.01 13.26 20.11
CA GLN A 268 6.88 12.07 20.94
C GLN A 268 8.25 11.47 21.27
N LYS A 269 8.37 10.89 22.48
CA LYS A 269 9.61 10.32 23.02
C LYS A 269 9.45 8.86 23.44
N ARG A 270 8.21 8.41 23.66
CA ARG A 270 7.84 7.04 24.01
C ARG A 270 7.26 6.37 22.77
N THR A 271 8.16 5.85 21.97
CA THR A 271 7.85 5.13 20.74
C THR A 271 7.90 3.64 21.04
N ALA A 272 6.96 2.87 20.49
CA ALA A 272 7.00 1.42 20.65
C ALA A 272 8.24 0.82 19.98
N LEU A 273 8.72 1.47 18.93
CA LEU A 273 9.85 1.05 18.13
C LEU A 273 11.07 1.93 18.45
N PRO A 274 12.29 1.38 18.45
CA PRO A 274 13.46 2.07 18.96
C PRO A 274 13.99 3.18 18.04
N LEU A 275 13.19 3.68 17.10
CA LEU A 275 13.61 4.55 16.01
C LEU A 275 13.03 5.97 16.18
N PRO A 276 13.85 7.01 16.38
CA PRO A 276 13.36 8.37 16.53
C PRO A 276 12.85 8.93 15.20
N VAL A 277 11.67 9.55 15.22
CA VAL A 277 11.10 10.27 14.08
C VAL A 277 11.25 11.78 14.30
N THR A 278 11.56 12.53 13.24
CA THR A 278 11.87 13.97 13.33
C THR A 278 11.03 14.79 12.34
N GLU A 279 10.99 16.11 12.52
CA GLU A 279 10.25 17.03 11.62
C GLU A 279 10.71 16.92 10.17
N VAL A 280 12.02 16.71 9.95
CA VAL A 280 12.59 16.51 8.61
C VAL A 280 11.98 15.28 7.92
N HIS A 281 11.68 14.22 8.68
CA HIS A 281 11.00 13.03 8.15
C HIS A 281 9.59 13.37 7.65
N TYR A 282 8.83 14.11 8.45
CA TYR A 282 7.47 14.51 8.10
C TYR A 282 7.43 15.51 6.94
N GLU A 283 8.39 16.43 6.85
CA GLU A 283 8.53 17.34 5.70
C GLU A 283 8.87 16.58 4.42
N ALA A 284 9.79 15.62 4.49
CA ALA A 284 10.14 14.78 3.35
C ALA A 284 8.93 13.95 2.87
N TRP A 285 8.19 13.36 3.80
CA TRP A 285 6.95 12.63 3.51
C TRP A 285 5.94 13.50 2.75
N GLU A 286 5.63 14.70 3.24
CA GLU A 286 4.71 15.62 2.58
C GLU A 286 5.18 16.02 1.18
N ASN A 287 6.47 16.32 1.04
CA ASN A 287 7.05 16.70 -0.24
C ASN A 287 6.93 15.57 -1.28
N ILE A 288 7.25 14.32 -0.90
CA ILE A 288 7.13 13.17 -1.80
C ILE A 288 5.67 12.95 -2.21
N LEU A 289 4.73 12.97 -1.25
CA LEU A 289 3.30 12.82 -1.56
C LEU A 289 2.78 13.92 -2.49
N SER A 290 3.22 15.15 -2.29
CA SER A 290 2.86 16.30 -3.13
C SER A 290 3.36 16.09 -4.55
N ASP A 291 4.64 15.77 -4.72
CA ASP A 291 5.24 15.60 -6.05
C ASP A 291 4.60 14.40 -6.79
N LEU A 292 4.38 13.26 -6.10
CA LEU A 292 3.66 12.11 -6.66
C LEU A 292 2.24 12.47 -7.11
N ARG A 293 1.51 13.25 -6.32
CA ARG A 293 0.16 13.71 -6.68
C ARG A 293 0.20 14.57 -7.94
N LEU A 294 1.19 15.45 -8.09
CA LEU A 294 1.34 16.29 -9.28
C LEU A 294 1.65 15.45 -10.52
N ILE A 295 2.50 14.41 -10.39
CA ILE A 295 2.81 13.47 -11.47
C ILE A 295 1.56 12.68 -11.90
N VAL A 296 0.87 12.04 -10.96
CA VAL A 296 -0.29 11.17 -11.24
C VAL A 296 -1.49 11.95 -11.79
N THR A 297 -1.63 13.22 -11.38
CA THR A 297 -2.65 14.13 -11.94
C THR A 297 -2.26 14.76 -13.27
N GLY A 298 -1.02 14.57 -13.75
CA GLY A 298 -0.52 15.10 -15.02
C GLY A 298 -0.19 16.59 -14.99
N LYS A 299 -0.05 17.17 -13.79
CA LYS A 299 0.36 18.57 -13.59
C LYS A 299 1.87 18.75 -13.73
N GLU A 300 2.63 17.70 -13.43
CA GLU A 300 4.07 17.61 -13.63
C GLU A 300 4.42 16.29 -14.32
N CYS A 301 5.58 16.26 -14.97
CA CYS A 301 6.05 15.11 -15.73
C CYS A 301 7.46 14.72 -15.27
N LEU A 302 7.83 13.46 -15.50
CA LEU A 302 9.18 12.98 -15.17
C LEU A 302 10.11 13.33 -16.32
N LYS A 303 11.12 14.16 -16.07
CA LYS A 303 12.12 14.48 -17.08
C LYS A 303 13.01 13.28 -17.34
N ALA A 304 13.18 12.91 -18.60
CA ALA A 304 13.89 11.68 -18.96
C ALA A 304 15.35 11.68 -18.49
N SER A 305 16.05 12.81 -18.62
CA SER A 305 17.43 12.96 -18.13
C SER A 305 17.56 12.72 -16.62
N ASP A 306 16.56 13.13 -15.85
CA ASP A 306 16.59 13.06 -14.39
C ASP A 306 16.34 11.61 -13.94
N LEU A 307 15.45 10.89 -14.63
CA LEU A 307 15.27 9.44 -14.41
C LEU A 307 16.52 8.63 -14.78
N MET A 308 17.15 8.93 -15.91
CA MET A 308 18.39 8.25 -16.30
C MET A 308 19.50 8.46 -15.27
N SER A 309 19.61 9.68 -14.75
CA SER A 309 20.55 10.01 -13.68
C SER A 309 20.22 9.25 -12.39
N PHE A 310 18.94 9.16 -12.02
CA PHE A 310 18.48 8.42 -10.85
C PHE A 310 18.81 6.92 -10.93
N PHE A 311 18.59 6.30 -12.10
CA PHE A 311 18.93 4.89 -12.34
C PHE A 311 20.41 4.67 -12.69
N GLN A 312 21.26 5.70 -12.60
CA GLN A 312 22.68 5.64 -12.90
C GLN A 312 22.99 5.10 -14.31
N ILE A 313 22.09 5.35 -15.26
CA ILE A 313 22.26 4.95 -16.65
C ILE A 313 23.19 5.97 -17.30
N SER A 314 24.47 5.61 -17.41
CA SER A 314 25.48 6.44 -18.05
C SER A 314 25.30 6.41 -19.57
N THR A 315 24.92 7.56 -20.14
CA THR A 315 24.84 7.75 -21.59
C THR A 315 25.48 9.08 -21.98
N GLU A 316 26.17 9.10 -23.11
CA GLU A 316 26.61 10.35 -23.75
C GLU A 316 25.42 11.19 -24.25
N TRP A 317 24.25 10.56 -24.34
CA TRP A 317 23.03 11.14 -24.90
C TRP A 317 22.08 11.54 -23.78
N HIS A 318 21.70 12.81 -23.74
CA HIS A 318 20.77 13.34 -22.73
C HIS A 318 19.41 13.58 -23.38
N PRO A 319 18.42 12.71 -23.14
CA PRO A 319 17.07 12.91 -23.67
C PRO A 319 16.48 14.20 -23.09
N LYS A 320 15.79 14.95 -23.93
CA LYS A 320 15.24 16.27 -23.57
C LYS A 320 13.75 16.20 -23.19
N GLY A 321 13.09 15.12 -23.53
CA GLY A 321 11.66 14.95 -23.29
C GLY A 321 11.30 14.57 -21.85
N TYR A 322 10.00 14.44 -21.66
CA TYR A 322 9.32 14.24 -20.38
C TYR A 322 8.27 13.14 -20.53
N PHE A 323 8.20 12.25 -19.54
CA PHE A 323 7.16 11.23 -19.43
C PHE A 323 5.94 11.82 -18.72
N ASP A 324 4.83 11.96 -19.46
CA ASP A 324 3.52 12.41 -18.98
C ASP A 324 2.72 11.22 -18.41
N LEU A 325 3.16 10.72 -17.25
CA LEU A 325 2.52 9.59 -16.57
C LEU A 325 1.05 9.88 -16.23
N GLY A 326 0.73 11.08 -15.75
CA GLY A 326 -0.66 11.43 -15.44
C GLY A 326 -1.55 11.46 -16.69
N GLY A 327 -1.02 11.95 -17.81
CA GLY A 327 -1.68 11.87 -19.11
C GLY A 327 -1.92 10.43 -19.55
N MET A 328 -0.93 9.55 -19.39
CA MET A 328 -1.01 8.12 -19.70
C MET A 328 -2.07 7.42 -18.84
N LEU A 329 -2.06 7.65 -17.53
CA LEU A 329 -3.00 7.05 -16.59
C LEU A 329 -4.43 7.55 -16.81
N SER A 330 -4.59 8.81 -17.22
CA SER A 330 -5.91 9.41 -17.46
C SER A 330 -6.50 9.03 -18.83
N ASN A 331 -5.64 8.84 -19.82
CA ASN A 331 -6.02 8.52 -21.20
C ASN A 331 -5.26 7.28 -21.71
N PRO A 332 -5.41 6.13 -21.05
CA PRO A 332 -4.68 4.91 -21.41
C PRO A 332 -4.99 4.51 -22.85
N LYS A 333 -3.95 4.04 -23.55
CA LYS A 333 -4.03 3.49 -24.90
C LYS A 333 -3.21 2.20 -24.95
N ASP A 334 -3.39 1.45 -26.02
CA ASP A 334 -2.54 0.30 -26.32
C ASP A 334 -1.08 0.74 -26.49
N ILE A 335 -0.17 -0.14 -26.07
CA ILE A 335 1.27 0.10 -26.19
C ILE A 335 1.69 -0.44 -27.57
N ASP A 336 1.89 0.48 -28.50
CA ASP A 336 2.37 0.19 -29.85
C ASP A 336 3.88 0.46 -29.92
N ILE A 337 4.66 -0.56 -30.23
CA ILE A 337 6.12 -0.48 -30.38
C ILE A 337 6.49 -0.90 -31.80
N GLU A 338 7.04 0.03 -32.58
CA GLU A 338 7.69 -0.27 -33.86
C GLU A 338 9.12 -0.77 -33.57
N VAL A 339 9.30 -2.07 -33.37
CA VAL A 339 10.55 -2.69 -32.87
C VAL A 339 11.74 -2.31 -33.73
N THR A 340 11.65 -2.48 -35.04
CA THR A 340 12.76 -2.17 -35.97
C THR A 340 13.21 -0.72 -35.86
N LYS A 341 12.26 0.22 -35.80
CA LYS A 341 12.54 1.66 -35.70
C LYS A 341 13.06 2.04 -34.32
N THR A 342 12.47 1.49 -33.27
CA THR A 342 12.86 1.70 -31.88
C THR A 342 14.29 1.22 -31.64
N MET A 343 14.63 0.03 -32.15
CA MET A 343 15.99 -0.52 -32.09
C MET A 343 16.97 0.28 -32.94
N ALA A 344 16.56 0.79 -34.10
CA ALA A 344 17.39 1.68 -34.91
C ALA A 344 17.71 3.00 -34.18
N PHE A 345 16.78 3.56 -33.42
CA PHE A 345 17.05 4.74 -32.59
C PHE A 345 18.03 4.46 -31.47
N MET A 346 17.91 3.30 -30.81
CA MET A 346 18.85 2.88 -29.79
C MET A 346 20.27 2.70 -30.35
N SER A 347 20.41 2.12 -31.55
CA SER A 347 21.73 1.86 -32.15
C SER A 347 22.47 3.12 -32.61
N ILE A 348 21.75 4.19 -32.97
CA ILE A 348 22.34 5.50 -33.31
C ILE A 348 22.37 6.48 -32.12
N GLY A 349 21.84 6.06 -30.98
CA GLY A 349 21.81 6.85 -29.76
C GLY A 349 20.81 7.99 -29.68
N TYR A 350 19.77 7.93 -30.49
CA TYR A 350 18.69 8.89 -30.45
C TYR A 350 17.63 8.48 -29.41
N LEU A 351 17.94 8.66 -28.12
CA LEU A 351 17.08 8.24 -27.01
C LEU A 351 15.69 8.92 -27.02
N ASP A 352 15.63 10.17 -27.46
CA ASP A 352 14.38 10.90 -27.63
C ASP A 352 13.44 10.18 -28.61
N GLY A 353 13.93 9.74 -29.77
CA GLY A 353 13.16 8.94 -30.73
C GLY A 353 12.81 7.55 -30.21
N PHE A 354 13.70 6.92 -29.44
CA PHE A 354 13.41 5.64 -28.77
C PHE A 354 12.22 5.79 -27.82
N PHE A 355 12.21 6.82 -26.96
CA PHE A 355 11.12 7.07 -26.03
C PHE A 355 9.83 7.49 -26.74
N GLU A 356 9.90 8.34 -27.77
CA GLU A 356 8.73 8.64 -28.61
C GLU A 356 8.15 7.37 -29.25
N GLY A 357 9.00 6.43 -29.69
CA GLY A 357 8.59 5.17 -30.30
C GLY A 357 7.78 4.28 -29.35
N ILE A 358 8.11 4.27 -28.07
CA ILE A 358 7.43 3.44 -27.05
C ILE A 358 6.24 4.17 -26.42
N TRP A 359 6.41 5.45 -26.07
CA TRP A 359 5.46 6.20 -25.25
C TRP A 359 4.53 7.08 -26.10
N GLY A 360 4.87 7.31 -27.37
CA GLY A 360 4.14 8.18 -28.29
C GLY A 360 3.89 9.56 -27.70
N LYS A 361 2.65 10.03 -27.75
CA LYS A 361 2.23 11.34 -27.23
C LYS A 361 2.47 11.58 -25.73
N PHE A 362 2.77 10.52 -24.95
CA PHE A 362 3.08 10.64 -23.53
C PHE A 362 4.57 10.89 -23.27
N TYR A 363 5.38 10.94 -24.32
CA TYR A 363 6.69 11.57 -24.30
C TYR A 363 6.60 12.93 -24.99
N ALA A 364 6.87 14.01 -24.26
CA ALA A 364 6.67 15.39 -24.74
C ALA A 364 7.84 16.30 -24.34
N TYR A 365 8.01 17.45 -25.02
CA TYR A 365 9.19 18.33 -24.84
C TYR A 365 8.92 19.65 -24.12
N ASP A 366 7.66 20.00 -23.91
CA ASP A 366 7.26 21.26 -23.26
C ASP A 366 6.34 20.97 -22.07
N LYS A 367 6.95 20.44 -21.01
CA LYS A 367 6.25 20.03 -19.79
C LYS A 367 7.00 20.54 -18.57
N LYS A 368 6.26 20.74 -17.48
CA LYS A 368 6.85 21.07 -16.17
C LYS A 368 7.48 19.82 -15.57
N ALA A 369 8.78 19.88 -15.28
CA ALA A 369 9.51 18.82 -14.58
C ALA A 369 9.00 18.66 -13.14
N SER A 370 8.84 17.42 -12.68
CA SER A 370 8.65 17.14 -11.26
C SER A 370 9.98 17.18 -10.51
N LEU A 371 9.94 17.61 -9.25
CA LEU A 371 11.10 17.58 -8.35
C LEU A 371 11.36 16.19 -7.74
N LEU A 372 10.43 15.24 -7.90
CA LEU A 372 10.53 13.93 -7.26
C LEU A 372 11.84 13.20 -7.56
N PRO A 373 12.30 13.03 -8.83
CA PRO A 373 13.55 12.33 -9.09
C PRO A 373 14.75 12.98 -8.40
N LEU A 374 14.83 14.32 -8.41
CA LEU A 374 15.92 15.05 -7.76
C LEU A 374 15.92 14.88 -6.24
N ARG A 375 14.73 14.87 -5.61
CA ARG A 375 14.61 14.59 -4.16
C ARG A 375 15.06 13.18 -3.83
N LEU A 376 14.62 12.18 -4.59
CA LEU A 376 15.00 10.78 -4.39
C LEU A 376 16.50 10.57 -4.64
N MET A 377 17.07 11.22 -5.66
CA MET A 377 18.52 11.23 -5.90
C MET A 377 19.29 11.84 -4.74
N LYS A 378 18.82 12.98 -4.20
CA LYS A 378 19.44 13.60 -3.02
C LYS A 378 19.43 12.63 -1.84
N MET A 379 18.29 11.99 -1.56
CA MET A 379 18.18 10.99 -0.50
C MET A 379 19.12 9.82 -0.72
N LYS A 380 19.21 9.29 -1.95
CA LYS A 380 20.16 8.23 -2.31
C LYS A 380 21.61 8.66 -2.07
N ASN A 381 21.99 9.86 -2.49
CA ASN A 381 23.35 10.37 -2.32
C ASN A 381 23.70 10.57 -0.83
N GLU A 382 22.75 11.02 -0.01
CA GLU A 382 22.94 11.12 1.45
C GLU A 382 23.25 9.74 2.05
N ILE A 383 22.59 8.68 1.58
CA ILE A 383 22.88 7.28 1.98
C ILE A 383 24.27 6.84 1.48
N ASP A 384 24.55 7.02 0.19
CA ASP A 384 25.79 6.57 -0.43
C ASP A 384 27.02 7.24 0.21
N LEU A 385 26.88 8.50 0.66
CA LEU A 385 27.94 9.26 1.34
C LEU A 385 28.03 8.98 2.84
N GLY A 386 27.17 8.11 3.39
CA GLY A 386 27.09 7.83 4.83
C GLY A 386 26.67 9.04 5.67
N GLN A 387 26.03 10.03 5.04
CA GLN A 387 25.48 11.21 5.72
C GLN A 387 24.13 10.90 6.38
N ASP A 388 23.47 9.85 5.91
CA ASP A 388 22.25 9.28 6.47
C ASP A 388 22.31 7.75 6.30
N SER A 389 21.61 6.97 7.13
CA SER A 389 21.60 5.51 6.96
C SER A 389 20.51 5.08 5.97
N LEU A 390 20.72 3.96 5.26
CA LEU A 390 19.67 3.35 4.43
C LEU A 390 18.46 3.02 5.29
N GLU A 391 18.67 2.56 6.52
CA GLU A 391 17.61 2.29 7.47
C GLU A 391 16.83 3.56 7.79
N ASP A 392 17.51 4.65 8.17
CA ASP A 392 16.89 5.97 8.39
C ASP A 392 16.08 6.42 7.18
N LYS A 393 16.54 6.15 5.96
CA LYS A 393 15.88 6.51 4.70
C LYS A 393 14.76 5.56 4.26
N LEU A 394 14.86 4.27 4.54
CA LEU A 394 13.79 3.30 4.30
C LEU A 394 12.61 3.53 5.26
N ARG A 395 12.84 4.15 6.44
CA ARG A 395 11.77 4.67 7.31
C ARG A 395 10.83 5.63 6.56
N TYR A 396 11.32 6.37 5.56
CA TYR A 396 10.51 7.29 4.74
C TYR A 396 9.61 6.59 3.72
N LEU A 397 10.01 5.40 3.25
CA LEU A 397 9.45 4.80 2.03
C LEU A 397 8.66 3.51 2.29
N ILE A 398 9.00 2.73 3.31
CA ILE A 398 8.42 1.39 3.56
C ILE A 398 7.58 1.33 4.83
N TRP A 399 7.88 2.16 5.83
CA TRP A 399 7.14 2.18 7.11
C TRP A 399 6.00 3.19 7.11
N ILE A 400 6.11 4.24 6.30
CA ILE A 400 5.21 5.39 6.28
C ILE A 400 4.16 5.30 5.15
N ASN A 401 4.34 4.38 4.20
CA ASN A 401 3.43 4.08 3.08
C ASN A 401 3.55 2.62 2.68
#